data_AF-A0A916AYC6-F1
#
_entry.id   AF-A0A916AYC6-F1
#
_cell.length_a   1.000
_cell.length_b   1.000
_cell.length_c   1.000
_cell.angle_alpha   90.00
_cell.angle_beta   90.00
_cell.angle_gamma   90.00
#
_symmetry.space_group_name_H-M   'P 1'
#
loop_
_entity.id
_entity.type
_entity.pdbx_description
1 polymer ?
#
loop_
_entity_poly.entity_id
_entity_poly.type
_entity_poly.pdbx_seq_one_letter_code
_entity_poly.pdbx_strand_id
1 'polypeptide(L)'
;MDDDSVSHFWDKYIAISKLYKVRNSALRWYVRYAENYIKAHEGLSLEQHGALQLEKYLREKGRNPNLESWQFKQLVQALEILFVEIVSAPWAKEYPWQDWSVTADTLAVDHVTLDRAYRPLQVPASDSGSRQQTDRDGWLSRKVRQVFPQHVNALITQIRVRQYSIRTEQVYLGWLFRYIGFHGMKDPAELDESHISAFIEYLVTRRNVAASTQGQALNAVVFSYRKVLQREISDRIDFVRSKKQRRLPVVLTKAEARSLFRQIQNPTHKLMAFLLYGCGLRLMECVRLRILDVDFGYQ
;
A
#
# COMPACT_ATOMS: atom_id res chain seq x y z
N MET A 1 -24.56 -32.50 -27.89
CA MET A 1 -23.80 -31.45 -28.59
C MET A 1 -22.52 -32.11 -29.04
N ASP A 2 -22.34 -32.25 -30.35
CA ASP A 2 -21.31 -33.11 -30.95
C ASP A 2 -19.92 -32.76 -30.43
N ASP A 3 -19.16 -33.79 -30.07
CA ASP A 3 -17.78 -33.68 -29.56
C ASP A 3 -16.88 -32.88 -30.53
N ASP A 4 -17.15 -33.03 -31.83
CA ASP A 4 -16.49 -32.28 -32.91
C ASP A 4 -16.79 -30.77 -32.87
N SER A 5 -18.01 -30.37 -32.47
CA SER A 5 -18.39 -28.95 -32.39
C SER A 5 -17.71 -28.25 -31.21
N VAL A 6 -17.53 -28.97 -30.10
CA VAL A 6 -16.83 -28.48 -28.91
C VAL A 6 -15.32 -28.45 -29.15
N SER A 7 -14.77 -29.46 -29.84
CA SER A 7 -13.37 -29.44 -30.26
C SER A 7 -13.08 -28.25 -31.18
N HIS A 8 -13.92 -28.03 -32.20
CA HIS A 8 -13.73 -26.92 -33.14
C HIS A 8 -13.84 -25.55 -32.46
N PHE A 9 -14.72 -25.42 -31.45
CA PHE A 9 -14.84 -24.23 -30.63
C PHE A 9 -13.54 -23.90 -29.89
N TRP A 10 -12.94 -24.90 -29.22
CA TRP A 10 -11.69 -24.68 -28.50
C TRP A 10 -10.48 -24.54 -29.42
N ASP A 11 -10.45 -25.22 -30.57
CA ASP A 11 -9.42 -25.04 -31.60
C ASP A 11 -9.43 -23.62 -32.13
N LYS A 12 -10.62 -23.06 -32.39
CA LYS A 12 -10.80 -21.66 -32.80
C LYS A 12 -10.37 -20.70 -31.68
N TYR A 13 -10.78 -20.93 -30.44
CA TYR A 13 -10.35 -20.12 -29.29
C TYR A 13 -8.83 -20.14 -29.10
N ILE A 14 -8.21 -21.30 -29.25
CA ILE A 14 -6.75 -21.46 -29.19
C ILE A 14 -6.07 -20.70 -30.33
N ALA A 15 -6.59 -20.79 -31.55
CA ALA A 15 -6.04 -20.06 -32.70
C ALA A 15 -6.11 -18.54 -32.49
N ILE A 16 -7.25 -18.02 -32.01
CA ILE A 16 -7.43 -16.59 -31.72
C ILE A 16 -6.55 -16.17 -30.54
N SER A 17 -6.43 -16.98 -29.50
CA SER A 17 -5.54 -16.69 -28.36
C SER A 17 -4.08 -16.54 -28.80
N LYS A 18 -3.62 -17.30 -29.80
CA LYS A 18 -2.29 -17.12 -30.41
C LYS A 18 -2.17 -15.77 -31.13
N LEU A 19 -3.22 -15.29 -31.80
CA LEU A 19 -3.24 -13.96 -32.43
C LEU A 19 -3.14 -12.83 -31.40
N TYR A 20 -3.69 -13.04 -30.20
CA TYR A 20 -3.53 -12.17 -29.03
C TYR A 20 -2.14 -12.30 -28.35
N LYS A 21 -1.17 -12.92 -29.02
CA LYS A 21 0.22 -13.12 -28.57
C LYS A 21 0.35 -13.93 -27.27
N VAL A 22 -0.63 -14.77 -26.95
CA VAL A 22 -0.53 -15.70 -25.81
C VAL A 22 0.48 -16.80 -26.15
N ARG A 23 1.43 -17.07 -25.24
CA ARG A 23 2.46 -18.11 -25.43
C ARG A 23 1.80 -19.49 -25.49
N ASN A 24 2.35 -20.38 -26.33
CA ASN A 24 1.80 -21.74 -26.50
C ASN A 24 1.71 -22.53 -25.18
N SER A 25 2.67 -22.35 -24.26
CA SER A 25 2.66 -23.00 -22.94
C SER A 25 1.55 -22.49 -22.00
N ALA A 26 1.01 -21.29 -22.24
CA ALA A 26 -0.03 -20.68 -21.43
C ALA A 26 -1.46 -20.99 -21.95
N LEU A 27 -1.61 -21.43 -23.20
CA LEU A 27 -2.91 -21.69 -23.83
C LEU A 27 -3.78 -22.69 -23.05
N ARG A 28 -3.15 -23.74 -22.48
CA ARG A 28 -3.86 -24.72 -21.65
C ARG A 28 -4.54 -24.08 -20.43
N TRP A 29 -3.92 -23.06 -19.85
CA TRP A 29 -4.48 -22.34 -18.71
C TRP A 29 -5.61 -21.41 -19.12
N TYR A 30 -5.54 -20.80 -20.32
CA TYR A 30 -6.60 -19.95 -20.86
C TYR A 30 -7.88 -20.73 -21.13
N VAL A 31 -7.76 -21.93 -21.70
CA VAL A 31 -8.89 -22.86 -21.88
C VAL A 31 -9.48 -23.21 -20.51
N ARG A 32 -8.63 -23.58 -19.55
CA ARG A 32 -9.08 -23.92 -18.18
C ARG A 32 -9.78 -22.76 -17.47
N TYR A 33 -9.33 -21.52 -17.67
CA TYR A 33 -9.98 -20.33 -17.11
C TYR A 33 -11.37 -20.10 -17.69
N ALA A 34 -11.51 -20.22 -19.02
CA ALA A 34 -12.78 -20.12 -19.71
C ALA A 34 -13.74 -21.25 -19.30
N GLU A 35 -13.28 -22.50 -19.24
CA GLU A 35 -14.05 -23.65 -18.75
C GLU A 35 -14.52 -23.46 -17.31
N ASN A 36 -13.63 -23.00 -16.41
CA ASN A 36 -13.99 -22.76 -15.01
C ASN A 36 -15.06 -21.67 -14.86
N TYR A 37 -15.03 -20.65 -15.72
CA TYR A 37 -16.07 -19.62 -15.75
C TYR A 37 -17.42 -20.16 -16.21
N ILE A 38 -17.41 -21.00 -17.25
CA ILE A 38 -18.61 -21.68 -17.78
C ILE A 38 -19.20 -22.61 -16.70
N LYS A 39 -18.35 -23.41 -16.04
CA LYS A 39 -18.76 -24.29 -14.93
C LYS A 39 -19.35 -23.53 -13.74
N ALA A 40 -18.78 -22.37 -13.41
CA ALA A 40 -19.27 -21.53 -12.30
C ALA A 40 -20.65 -20.90 -12.56
N HIS A 41 -21.13 -20.93 -13.80
CA HIS A 41 -22.42 -20.41 -14.22
C HIS A 41 -23.21 -21.48 -15.01
N GLU A 42 -23.12 -22.74 -14.56
CA GLU A 42 -23.89 -23.84 -15.14
C GLU A 42 -25.39 -23.54 -15.08
N GLY A 43 -26.04 -23.44 -16.25
CA GLY A 43 -27.48 -23.22 -16.38
C GLY A 43 -27.91 -22.11 -17.36
N LEU A 44 -26.97 -21.30 -17.87
CA LEU A 44 -27.25 -20.26 -18.87
C LEU A 44 -26.37 -20.43 -20.11
N SER A 45 -26.89 -20.08 -21.29
CA SER A 45 -26.09 -20.03 -22.52
C SER A 45 -25.09 -18.88 -22.44
N LEU A 46 -23.89 -19.06 -22.99
CA LEU A 46 -22.83 -18.02 -23.05
C LEU A 46 -23.32 -16.68 -23.61
N GLU A 47 -24.30 -16.71 -24.51
CA GLU A 47 -24.93 -15.53 -25.12
C GLU A 47 -25.83 -14.74 -24.16
N GLN A 48 -26.33 -15.38 -23.09
CA GLN A 48 -27.21 -14.77 -22.09
C GLN A 48 -26.42 -14.14 -20.93
N HIS A 49 -25.10 -14.29 -20.90
CA HIS A 49 -24.26 -13.69 -19.88
C HIS A 49 -24.06 -12.19 -20.15
N GLY A 50 -24.34 -11.37 -19.13
CA GLY A 50 -24.11 -9.92 -19.17
C GLY A 50 -22.84 -9.50 -18.41
N ALA A 51 -22.49 -8.22 -18.57
CA ALA A 51 -21.35 -7.59 -17.90
C ALA A 51 -21.42 -7.69 -16.35
N LEU A 52 -22.62 -7.70 -15.77
CA LEU A 52 -22.81 -7.79 -14.32
C LEU A 52 -22.42 -9.16 -13.74
N GLN A 53 -22.71 -10.25 -14.45
CA GLN A 53 -22.33 -11.60 -14.05
C GLN A 53 -20.81 -11.77 -14.10
N LEU A 54 -20.19 -11.26 -15.17
CA LEU A 54 -18.73 -11.21 -15.31
C LEU A 54 -18.07 -10.40 -14.17
N GLU A 55 -18.57 -9.19 -13.89
CA GLU A 55 -18.05 -8.36 -12.80
C GLU A 55 -18.14 -9.04 -11.44
N LYS A 56 -19.28 -9.67 -11.14
CA LYS A 56 -19.47 -10.38 -9.89
C LYS A 56 -18.45 -11.52 -9.75
N TYR A 57 -18.24 -12.29 -10.82
CA TYR A 57 -17.28 -13.38 -10.83
C TYR A 57 -15.83 -12.88 -10.68
N LEU A 58 -15.44 -11.83 -11.41
CA LEU A 58 -14.11 -11.23 -11.30
C LEU A 58 -13.86 -10.64 -9.90
N ARG A 59 -14.86 -10.01 -9.28
CA ARG A 59 -14.75 -9.50 -7.89
C ARG A 59 -14.61 -10.61 -6.87
N GLU A 60 -15.29 -11.73 -7.06
CA GLU A 60 -15.20 -12.89 -6.16
C GLU A 60 -13.83 -13.56 -6.28
N LYS A 61 -13.34 -13.79 -7.50
CA LYS A 61 -12.01 -14.35 -7.75
C LYS A 61 -10.88 -13.42 -7.31
N GLY A 62 -11.03 -12.11 -7.50
CA GLY A 62 -10.06 -11.11 -7.04
C GLY A 62 -9.99 -10.95 -5.51
N ARG A 63 -10.97 -11.48 -4.76
CA ARG A 63 -10.94 -11.54 -3.29
C ARG A 63 -10.29 -12.80 -2.74
N ASN A 64 -10.01 -13.80 -3.59
CA ASN A 64 -9.40 -15.04 -3.16
C ASN A 64 -7.88 -14.83 -2.96
N PRO A 65 -7.34 -14.97 -1.73
CA PRO A 65 -5.93 -14.72 -1.44
C PRO A 65 -4.99 -15.75 -2.09
N ASN A 66 -5.51 -16.87 -2.58
CA ASN A 66 -4.71 -17.93 -3.21
C ASN A 66 -4.49 -17.72 -4.72
N LEU A 67 -5.07 -16.67 -5.32
CA LEU A 67 -4.91 -16.37 -6.74
C LEU A 67 -3.89 -15.23 -6.92
N GLU A 68 -2.79 -15.52 -7.60
CA GLU A 68 -1.73 -14.53 -7.79
C GLU A 68 -2.13 -13.47 -8.84
N SER A 69 -1.58 -12.27 -8.71
CA SER A 69 -1.90 -11.10 -9.55
C SER A 69 -1.73 -11.35 -11.04
N TRP A 70 -0.66 -12.04 -11.44
CA TRP A 70 -0.45 -12.39 -12.85
C TRP A 70 -1.42 -13.48 -13.34
N GLN A 71 -1.85 -14.39 -12.47
CA GLN A 71 -2.87 -15.40 -12.79
C GLN A 71 -4.24 -14.73 -12.97
N PHE A 72 -4.57 -13.73 -12.15
CA PHE A 72 -5.78 -12.94 -12.30
C PHE A 72 -5.77 -12.13 -13.61
N LYS A 73 -4.64 -11.56 -14.02
CA LYS A 73 -4.52 -10.91 -15.35
C LYS A 73 -4.77 -11.88 -16.50
N GLN A 74 -4.22 -13.10 -16.42
CA GLN A 74 -4.49 -14.15 -17.42
C GLN A 74 -5.97 -14.57 -17.44
N LEU A 75 -6.62 -14.65 -16.27
CA LEU A 75 -8.05 -14.91 -16.16
C LEU A 75 -8.87 -13.82 -16.88
N VAL A 76 -8.56 -12.54 -16.62
CA VAL A 76 -9.24 -11.40 -17.25
C VAL A 76 -9.05 -11.44 -18.77
N GLN A 77 -7.82 -11.66 -19.25
CA GLN A 77 -7.53 -11.71 -20.69
C GLN A 77 -8.17 -12.93 -21.38
N ALA A 78 -8.22 -14.09 -20.71
CA ALA A 78 -8.92 -15.27 -21.23
C ALA A 78 -10.42 -15.00 -21.41
N LEU A 79 -11.06 -14.33 -20.44
CA LEU A 79 -12.48 -13.98 -20.55
C LEU A 79 -12.74 -12.88 -21.58
N GLU A 80 -11.81 -11.93 -21.75
CA GLU A 80 -11.87 -10.94 -22.82
C GLU A 80 -11.91 -11.62 -24.20
N ILE A 81 -10.97 -12.54 -24.48
CA ILE A 81 -10.94 -13.26 -25.77
C ILE A 81 -12.22 -14.08 -25.95
N LEU A 82 -12.70 -14.75 -24.90
CA LEU A 82 -13.91 -15.55 -24.96
C LEU A 82 -15.12 -14.70 -25.34
N PHE A 83 -15.33 -13.56 -24.66
CA PHE A 83 -16.53 -12.75 -24.87
C PHE A 83 -16.46 -11.81 -26.08
N VAL A 84 -15.28 -11.29 -26.41
CA VAL A 84 -15.08 -10.37 -27.53
C VAL A 84 -15.01 -11.10 -28.86
N GLU A 85 -14.26 -12.20 -28.94
CA GLU A 85 -13.92 -12.84 -30.22
C GLU A 85 -14.74 -14.10 -30.50
N ILE A 86 -15.03 -14.90 -29.48
CA ILE A 86 -15.76 -16.16 -29.66
C ILE A 86 -17.27 -15.95 -29.56
N VAL A 87 -17.74 -15.42 -28.43
CA VAL A 87 -19.17 -15.15 -28.22
C VAL A 87 -19.60 -13.89 -28.97
N SER A 88 -18.67 -12.97 -29.27
CA SER A 88 -18.96 -11.68 -29.92
C SER A 88 -20.09 -10.91 -29.22
N ALA A 89 -20.09 -10.93 -27.88
CA ALA A 89 -21.15 -10.30 -27.10
C ALA A 89 -21.11 -8.77 -27.31
N PRO A 90 -22.27 -8.11 -27.53
CA PRO A 90 -22.31 -6.69 -27.88
C PRO A 90 -21.76 -5.79 -26.77
N TRP A 91 -21.94 -6.18 -25.50
CA TRP A 91 -21.40 -5.45 -24.36
C TRP A 91 -19.88 -5.60 -24.19
N ALA A 92 -19.28 -6.68 -24.71
CA ALA A 92 -17.89 -7.01 -24.45
C ALA A 92 -16.91 -6.03 -25.11
N LYS A 93 -17.29 -5.40 -26.23
CA LYS A 93 -16.45 -4.40 -26.90
C LYS A 93 -16.35 -3.08 -26.15
N GLU A 94 -17.39 -2.72 -25.39
CA GLU A 94 -17.45 -1.48 -24.61
C GLU A 94 -17.05 -1.69 -23.14
N TYR A 95 -16.80 -2.93 -22.74
CA TYR A 95 -16.45 -3.27 -21.37
C TYR A 95 -14.98 -2.91 -21.05
N PRO A 96 -14.69 -2.30 -19.88
CA PRO A 96 -13.35 -1.84 -19.53
C PRO A 96 -12.43 -2.97 -19.05
N TRP A 97 -12.06 -3.89 -19.94
CA TRP A 97 -11.17 -5.03 -19.64
C TRP A 97 -9.81 -4.60 -19.08
N GLN A 98 -9.27 -3.51 -19.61
CA GLN A 98 -7.96 -2.99 -19.20
C GLN A 98 -7.95 -2.50 -17.74
N ASP A 99 -9.07 -1.98 -17.24
CA ASP A 99 -9.17 -1.50 -15.85
C ASP A 99 -9.05 -2.65 -14.84
N TRP A 100 -9.53 -3.83 -15.19
CA TRP A 100 -9.38 -5.05 -14.40
C TRP A 100 -7.95 -5.58 -14.40
N SER A 101 -7.26 -5.47 -15.54
CA SER A 101 -5.84 -5.85 -15.63
C SER A 101 -4.93 -4.88 -14.86
N VAL A 102 -5.28 -3.60 -14.74
CA VAL A 102 -4.50 -2.60 -13.99
C VAL A 102 -4.76 -2.68 -12.49
N THR A 103 -5.99 -3.03 -12.09
CA THR A 103 -6.35 -3.21 -10.67
C THR A 103 -5.84 -4.53 -10.08
N ALA A 104 -5.45 -5.48 -10.92
CA ALA A 104 -4.90 -6.78 -10.55
C ALA A 104 -3.52 -6.73 -9.89
N ASP A 105 -2.76 -5.66 -10.07
CA ASP A 105 -1.41 -5.57 -9.51
C ASP A 105 -1.45 -5.41 -7.99
N THR A 106 -1.19 -6.50 -7.28
CA THR A 106 -0.78 -6.41 -5.87
C THR A 106 0.54 -5.64 -5.79
N LEU A 107 0.61 -4.69 -4.86
CA LEU A 107 1.85 -4.02 -4.50
C LEU A 107 2.88 -5.08 -4.07
N ALA A 108 4.08 -5.03 -4.64
CA ALA A 108 5.18 -5.92 -4.27
C ALA A 108 5.48 -5.85 -2.76
N VAL A 109 6.00 -6.91 -2.15
CA VAL A 109 6.30 -6.95 -0.69
C VAL A 109 7.33 -5.88 -0.29
N ASP A 110 8.11 -5.45 -1.27
CA ASP A 110 9.18 -4.45 -1.35
C ASP A 110 8.68 -3.09 -1.92
N HIS A 111 7.37 -2.89 -2.05
CA HIS A 111 6.79 -1.58 -2.37
C HIS A 111 7.10 -0.59 -1.23
N VAL A 112 7.70 0.59 -1.45
CA VAL A 112 8.13 1.62 -0.45
C VAL A 112 7.06 2.13 0.54
N THR A 113 5.83 1.62 0.46
CA THR A 113 4.92 1.64 1.62
C THR A 113 5.35 0.67 2.74
N LEU A 114 6.30 -0.22 2.45
CA LEU A 114 6.87 -1.28 3.29
C LEU A 114 8.41 -1.23 3.39
N ASP A 115 9.14 -0.68 2.42
CA ASP A 115 10.59 -0.94 2.36
C ASP A 115 11.51 0.05 3.12
N ARG A 116 12.47 -0.54 3.86
CA ARG A 116 13.44 0.08 4.77
C ARG A 116 14.86 -0.24 4.28
N ALA A 117 15.62 0.78 3.90
CA ALA A 117 17.09 0.73 4.00
C ALA A 117 17.67 2.13 4.23
N TYR A 118 18.42 2.30 5.31
CA TYR A 118 18.81 3.56 5.96
C TYR A 118 20.02 4.26 5.32
N ARG A 119 20.05 5.61 5.38
CA ARG A 119 21.28 6.41 5.48
C ARG A 119 21.07 7.55 6.49
N PRO A 120 22.05 7.87 7.34
CA PRO A 120 21.92 8.88 8.38
C PRO A 120 22.09 10.29 7.79
N LEU A 121 21.25 11.25 8.18
CA LEU A 121 21.48 12.67 7.91
C LEU A 121 22.17 13.29 9.13
N GLN A 122 23.32 13.91 8.88
CA GLN A 122 23.97 14.87 9.78
C GLN A 122 23.06 16.09 9.93
N VAL A 123 23.00 16.63 11.15
CA VAL A 123 22.17 17.78 11.52
C VAL A 123 22.92 19.06 11.14
N PRO A 124 22.42 19.92 10.24
CA PRO A 124 22.88 21.30 10.17
C PRO A 124 22.09 22.15 11.17
N ALA A 125 22.81 23.02 11.87
CA ALA A 125 22.25 24.02 12.76
C ALA A 125 21.50 25.10 11.98
N SER A 126 20.40 25.55 12.58
CA SER A 126 19.67 26.82 12.34
C SER A 126 19.37 27.21 10.89
N ASP A 127 18.09 27.14 10.51
CA ASP A 127 17.49 28.31 9.89
C ASP A 127 15.98 28.44 10.14
N SER A 128 15.53 29.68 10.02
CA SER A 128 14.37 30.30 10.59
C SER A 128 13.20 30.40 9.61
N GLY A 129 11.99 30.06 10.04
CA GLY A 129 10.76 30.29 9.26
C GLY A 129 9.57 29.43 9.70
N SER A 130 8.53 30.06 10.25
CA SER A 130 7.25 29.53 10.78
C SER A 130 7.23 29.13 12.28
N ARG A 131 7.25 30.16 13.13
CA ARG A 131 6.95 30.11 14.57
C ARG A 131 5.43 30.11 14.80
N GLN A 132 4.89 29.02 15.36
CA GLN A 132 3.86 28.99 16.44
C GLN A 132 3.31 27.57 16.70
N GLN A 133 4.17 26.54 16.88
CA GLN A 133 3.77 25.30 17.60
C GLN A 133 4.94 24.40 18.04
N THR A 134 6.15 24.64 17.56
CA THR A 134 7.30 23.73 17.66
C THR A 134 8.06 23.76 19.00
N ASP A 135 7.81 24.72 19.89
CA ASP A 135 8.59 24.84 21.14
C ASP A 135 8.06 23.98 22.31
N ARG A 136 6.78 23.57 22.30
CA ARG A 136 6.21 22.72 23.37
C ARG A 136 6.78 21.29 23.36
N ASP A 137 7.01 20.73 22.17
CA ASP A 137 7.52 19.35 22.03
C ASP A 137 9.01 19.26 22.39
N GLY A 138 9.77 20.35 22.21
CA GLY A 138 11.18 20.44 22.59
C GLY A 138 11.39 20.42 24.10
N TRP A 139 10.59 21.20 24.85
CA TRP A 139 10.61 21.16 26.32
C TRP A 139 10.14 19.81 26.87
N LEU A 140 9.05 19.26 26.34
CA LEU A 140 8.47 18.00 26.83
C LEU A 140 9.42 16.82 26.61
N SER A 141 10.06 16.75 25.44
CA SER A 141 11.04 15.71 25.15
C SER A 141 12.26 15.76 26.06
N ARG A 142 12.79 16.96 26.37
CA ARG A 142 13.89 17.12 27.34
C ARG A 142 13.44 16.72 28.75
N LYS A 143 12.28 17.19 29.18
CA LYS A 143 11.75 16.90 30.52
C LYS A 143 11.51 15.41 30.74
N VAL A 144 10.88 14.72 29.77
CA VAL A 144 10.63 13.27 29.86
C VAL A 144 11.94 12.48 29.82
N ARG A 145 12.92 12.88 29.00
CA ARG A 145 14.26 12.24 29.01
C ARG A 145 14.98 12.37 30.35
N GLN A 146 14.77 13.50 31.04
CA GLN A 146 15.37 13.74 32.36
C GLN A 146 14.66 12.95 33.46
N VAL A 147 13.32 12.92 33.46
CA VAL A 147 12.53 12.28 34.52
C VAL A 147 12.45 10.75 34.34
N PHE A 148 12.37 10.28 33.09
CA PHE A 148 12.15 8.87 32.74
C PHE A 148 13.22 8.33 31.77
N PRO A 149 14.52 8.44 32.08
CA PRO A 149 15.59 8.00 31.18
C PRO A 149 15.52 6.50 30.90
N GLN A 150 15.12 5.68 31.89
CA GLN A 150 15.02 4.22 31.71
C GLN A 150 14.00 3.84 30.63
N HIS A 151 12.81 4.46 30.61
CA HIS A 151 11.76 4.12 29.66
C HIS A 151 12.11 4.59 28.26
N VAL A 152 12.75 5.76 28.14
CA VAL A 152 13.19 6.29 26.86
C VAL A 152 14.31 5.44 26.25
N ASN A 153 15.33 5.12 27.04
CA ASN A 153 16.45 4.31 26.58
C ASN A 153 16.01 2.89 26.26
N ALA A 154 15.17 2.28 27.09
CA ALA A 154 14.62 0.96 26.82
C ALA A 154 13.76 0.94 25.55
N LEU A 155 12.94 1.98 25.30
CA LEU A 155 12.19 2.09 24.04
C LEU A 155 13.12 2.16 22.83
N ILE A 156 14.15 2.99 22.88
CA ILE A 156 15.16 3.10 21.82
C ILE A 156 15.83 1.73 21.58
N THR A 157 16.28 1.07 22.63
CA THR A 157 16.90 -0.25 22.55
C THR A 157 15.97 -1.28 21.90
N GLN A 158 14.71 -1.37 22.36
CA GLN A 158 13.75 -2.34 21.83
C GLN A 158 13.40 -2.08 20.35
N ILE A 159 13.36 -0.81 19.93
CA ILE A 159 13.15 -0.42 18.53
C ILE A 159 14.37 -0.80 17.68
N ARG A 160 15.59 -0.48 18.13
CA ARG A 160 16.82 -0.76 17.38
C ARG A 160 17.15 -2.24 17.28
N VAL A 161 16.97 -3.00 18.35
CA VAL A 161 17.15 -4.47 18.34
C VAL A 161 16.24 -5.13 17.29
N ARG A 162 15.03 -4.58 17.10
CA ARG A 162 14.07 -5.06 16.09
C ARG A 162 14.28 -4.46 14.69
N GLN A 163 15.39 -3.74 14.49
CA GLN A 163 15.73 -3.11 13.21
C GLN A 163 14.62 -2.20 12.69
N TYR A 164 13.93 -1.50 13.60
CA TYR A 164 12.96 -0.50 13.24
C TYR A 164 13.62 0.78 12.71
N SER A 165 12.96 1.48 11.80
CA SER A 165 13.51 2.70 11.20
C SER A 165 13.62 3.83 12.24
N ILE A 166 14.61 4.73 12.10
CA ILE A 166 14.74 5.90 12.99
C ILE A 166 13.48 6.76 13.01
N ARG A 167 12.73 6.79 11.90
CA ARG A 167 11.46 7.52 11.85
C ARG A 167 10.42 6.88 12.75
N THR A 168 10.41 5.55 12.84
CA THR A 168 9.60 4.82 13.82
C THR A 168 10.06 5.16 15.23
N GLU A 169 11.37 5.18 15.49
CA GLU A 169 11.95 5.62 16.78
C GLU A 169 11.46 7.03 17.16
N GLN A 170 11.62 8.00 16.28
CA GLN A 170 11.20 9.39 16.51
C GLN A 170 9.69 9.53 16.70
N VAL A 171 8.89 8.84 15.88
CA VAL A 171 7.43 8.86 16.00
C VAL A 171 7.00 8.23 17.33
N TYR A 172 7.56 7.09 17.70
CA TYR A 172 7.19 6.37 18.92
C TYR A 172 7.63 7.14 20.16
N LEU A 173 8.85 7.70 20.16
CA LEU A 173 9.30 8.60 21.22
C LEU A 173 8.42 9.84 21.32
N GLY A 174 8.08 10.47 20.20
CA GLY A 174 7.20 11.63 20.18
C GLY A 174 5.83 11.32 20.76
N TRP A 175 5.26 10.15 20.46
CA TRP A 175 3.99 9.70 21.06
C TRP A 175 4.12 9.36 22.54
N LEU A 176 5.21 8.70 22.95
CA LEU A 176 5.49 8.43 24.36
C LEU A 176 5.58 9.73 25.17
N PHE A 177 6.29 10.74 24.65
CA PHE A 177 6.41 12.04 25.31
C PHE A 177 5.07 12.72 25.48
N ARG A 178 4.23 12.71 24.44
CA ARG A 178 2.87 13.30 24.50
C ARG A 178 1.96 12.53 25.43
N TYR A 179 2.08 11.20 25.50
CA TYR A 179 1.32 10.36 26.42
C TYR A 179 1.67 10.68 27.87
N ILE A 180 2.96 10.69 28.22
CA ILE A 180 3.43 11.05 29.57
C ILE A 180 3.05 12.49 29.93
N GLY A 181 3.20 13.41 28.97
CA GLY A 181 2.82 14.82 29.16
C GLY A 181 1.32 15.00 29.40
N PHE A 182 0.47 14.22 28.72
CA PHE A 182 -0.98 14.25 28.91
C PHE A 182 -1.39 13.76 30.31
N HIS A 183 -0.72 12.73 30.83
CA HIS A 183 -0.96 12.23 32.19
C HIS A 183 -0.20 12.99 33.28
N GLY A 184 0.30 14.20 32.98
CA GLY A 184 0.91 15.07 34.00
C GLY A 184 2.26 14.57 34.51
N MET A 185 3.05 13.89 33.68
CA MET A 185 4.35 13.31 34.06
C MET A 185 4.27 12.18 35.09
N LYS A 186 3.14 11.46 35.15
CA LYS A 186 3.06 10.18 35.88
C LYS A 186 3.93 9.12 35.21
N ASP A 187 4.42 8.18 36.01
CA ASP A 187 5.20 7.05 35.52
C ASP A 187 4.33 6.18 34.60
N PRO A 188 4.76 5.87 33.36
CA PRO A 188 4.10 4.90 32.49
C PRO A 188 3.79 3.54 33.15
N ALA A 189 4.58 3.13 34.15
CA ALA A 189 4.36 1.91 34.92
C ALA A 189 3.17 1.99 35.90
N GLU A 190 2.64 3.18 36.21
CA GLU A 190 1.45 3.32 37.08
C GLU A 190 0.15 3.45 36.28
N LEU A 191 0.26 3.67 34.97
CA LEU A 191 -0.86 3.90 34.08
C LEU A 191 -1.37 2.58 33.48
N ASP A 192 -2.68 2.42 33.40
CA ASP A 192 -3.37 1.22 32.90
C ASP A 192 -4.04 1.43 31.52
N GLU A 193 -4.83 0.46 31.06
CA GLU A 193 -5.53 0.50 29.78
C GLU A 193 -6.56 1.65 29.68
N SER A 194 -7.14 2.06 30.82
CA SER A 194 -8.10 3.18 30.86
C SER A 194 -7.41 4.51 30.54
N HIS A 195 -6.16 4.67 30.98
CA HIS A 195 -5.35 5.85 30.68
C HIS A 195 -4.99 5.92 29.19
N ILE A 196 -4.68 4.77 28.57
CA ILE A 196 -4.45 4.68 27.12
C ILE A 196 -5.69 5.12 26.36
N SER A 197 -6.87 4.60 26.77
CA SER A 197 -8.15 4.95 26.14
C SER A 197 -8.46 6.44 26.27
N ALA A 198 -8.26 7.02 27.46
CA ALA A 198 -8.46 8.45 27.71
C ALA A 198 -7.52 9.34 26.87
N PHE A 199 -6.26 8.94 26.69
CA PHE A 199 -5.33 9.67 25.82
C PHE A 199 -5.78 9.64 24.36
N ILE A 200 -6.19 8.48 23.86
CA ILE A 200 -6.64 8.33 22.48
C ILE A 200 -7.95 9.10 22.25
N GLU A 201 -8.90 9.05 23.19
CA GLU A 201 -10.13 9.84 23.15
C GLU A 201 -9.84 11.34 23.12
N TYR A 202 -8.90 11.81 23.95
CA TYR A 202 -8.43 13.20 23.93
C TYR A 202 -7.89 13.60 22.55
N LEU A 203 -7.12 12.73 21.89
CA LEU A 203 -6.61 13.00 20.55
C LEU A 203 -7.73 13.17 19.52
N VAL A 204 -8.80 12.39 19.61
CA VAL A 204 -9.94 12.48 18.68
C VAL A 204 -10.81 13.69 19.01
N THR A 205 -11.25 13.82 20.26
CA THR A 205 -12.25 14.82 20.66
C THR A 205 -11.69 16.22 20.78
N ARG A 206 -10.49 16.39 21.36
CA ARG A 206 -9.90 17.70 21.62
C ARG A 206 -8.88 18.12 20.58
N ARG A 207 -8.16 17.17 19.97
CA ARG A 207 -7.11 17.46 18.97
C ARG A 207 -7.55 17.19 17.53
N ASN A 208 -8.74 16.62 17.32
CA ASN A 208 -9.32 16.31 16.01
C ASN A 208 -8.32 15.63 15.06
N VAL A 209 -7.54 14.67 15.59
CA VAL A 209 -6.50 14.01 14.79
C VAL A 209 -7.11 13.07 13.76
N ALA A 210 -6.45 12.97 12.60
CA ALA A 210 -6.83 11.99 11.59
C ALA A 210 -6.72 10.55 12.11
N ALA A 211 -7.57 9.67 11.59
CA ALA A 211 -7.58 8.22 11.80
C ALA A 211 -6.20 7.55 11.78
N SER A 212 -5.36 7.91 10.80
CA SER A 212 -4.01 7.37 10.65
C SER A 212 -3.07 7.81 11.78
N THR A 213 -3.24 9.04 12.25
CA THR A 213 -2.46 9.64 13.34
C THR A 213 -2.82 8.98 14.66
N GLN A 214 -4.10 8.72 14.88
CA GLN A 214 -4.59 7.95 16.03
C GLN A 214 -4.00 6.54 16.07
N GLY A 215 -4.02 5.83 14.93
CA GLY A 215 -3.44 4.49 14.84
C GLY A 215 -1.93 4.49 15.15
N GLN A 216 -1.20 5.53 14.73
CA GLN A 216 0.21 5.68 15.08
C GLN A 216 0.42 5.90 16.59
N ALA A 217 -0.41 6.75 17.22
CA ALA A 217 -0.34 7.00 18.65
C ALA A 217 -0.61 5.72 19.46
N LEU A 218 -1.68 4.99 19.11
CA LEU A 218 -2.05 3.74 19.77
C LEU A 218 -0.93 2.70 19.63
N ASN A 219 -0.42 2.48 18.41
CA ASN A 219 0.65 1.52 18.17
C ASN A 219 1.91 1.86 18.96
N ALA A 220 2.27 3.14 19.06
CA ALA A 220 3.44 3.58 19.83
C ALA A 220 3.27 3.29 21.32
N VAL A 221 2.12 3.64 21.90
CA VAL A 221 1.85 3.41 23.33
C VAL A 221 1.78 1.91 23.64
N VAL A 222 1.02 1.13 22.86
CA VAL A 222 0.92 -0.33 23.04
C VAL A 222 2.28 -1.00 22.88
N PHE A 223 3.11 -0.55 21.94
CA PHE A 223 4.48 -1.05 21.80
C PHE A 223 5.31 -0.77 23.05
N SER A 224 5.27 0.45 23.60
CA SER A 224 5.97 0.78 24.83
C SER A 224 5.56 -0.13 25.99
N TYR A 225 4.27 -0.38 26.18
CA TYR A 225 3.83 -1.26 27.27
C TYR A 225 4.22 -2.73 27.06
N ARG A 226 3.99 -3.28 25.86
CA ARG A 226 4.27 -4.69 25.57
C ARG A 226 5.77 -4.99 25.55
N LYS A 227 6.59 -4.07 25.03
CA LYS A 227 8.02 -4.33 24.77
C LYS A 227 8.97 -3.66 25.75
N VAL A 228 8.59 -2.55 26.37
CA VAL A 228 9.41 -1.85 27.36
C VAL A 228 8.99 -2.23 28.78
N LEU A 229 7.69 -2.15 29.09
CA LEU A 229 7.18 -2.45 30.43
C LEU A 229 6.84 -3.93 30.64
N GLN A 230 6.92 -4.76 29.58
CA GLN A 230 6.58 -6.18 29.58
C GLN A 230 5.19 -6.48 30.17
N ARG A 231 4.24 -5.57 29.96
CA ARG A 231 2.85 -5.74 30.38
C ARG A 231 1.99 -6.16 29.20
N GLU A 232 1.19 -7.18 29.42
CA GLU A 232 0.15 -7.56 28.49
C GLU A 232 -0.99 -6.53 28.58
N ILE A 233 -1.18 -5.80 27.49
CA ILE A 233 -2.37 -5.00 27.27
C ILE A 233 -3.31 -5.84 26.43
N SER A 234 -4.55 -5.96 26.90
CA SER A 234 -5.64 -6.64 26.19
C SER A 234 -5.78 -6.13 24.76
N ASP A 235 -5.90 -7.04 23.80
CA ASP A 235 -6.20 -6.68 22.40
C ASP A 235 -7.59 -6.03 22.23
N ARG A 236 -8.41 -6.04 23.30
CA ARG A 236 -9.75 -5.46 23.41
C ARG A 236 -9.76 -4.02 23.92
N ILE A 237 -8.79 -3.18 23.52
CA ILE A 237 -9.03 -1.74 23.60
C ILE A 237 -10.16 -1.47 22.61
N ASP A 238 -11.38 -1.29 23.13
CA ASP A 238 -12.61 -1.04 22.36
C ASP A 238 -12.45 0.22 21.53
N PHE A 239 -11.89 0.05 20.34
CA PHE A 239 -11.63 1.13 19.41
C PHE A 239 -12.24 0.81 18.06
N VAL A 240 -13.08 1.72 17.57
CA VAL A 240 -13.62 1.68 16.22
C VAL A 240 -12.47 1.86 15.24
N ARG A 241 -11.91 0.74 14.78
CA ARG A 241 -10.83 0.70 13.78
C ARG A 241 -11.23 1.56 12.59
N SER A 242 -10.54 2.69 12.44
CA SER A 242 -10.93 3.66 11.44
C SER A 242 -10.74 3.09 10.04
N LYS A 243 -11.85 2.91 9.31
CA LYS A 243 -11.87 2.42 7.93
C LYS A 243 -11.18 3.46 7.06
N LYS A 244 -9.97 3.16 6.61
CA LYS A 244 -9.19 4.02 5.73
C LYS A 244 -9.95 4.18 4.41
N GLN A 245 -10.59 5.33 4.18
CA GLN A 245 -11.12 5.68 2.86
C GLN A 245 -9.95 5.69 1.88
N ARG A 246 -9.99 4.83 0.86
CA ARG A 246 -8.99 4.82 -0.20
C ARG A 246 -9.18 6.10 -1.01
N ARG A 247 -8.28 7.07 -0.86
CA ARG A 247 -8.22 8.22 -1.75
C ARG A 247 -7.77 7.71 -3.11
N LEU A 248 -8.56 7.97 -4.14
CA LEU A 248 -8.16 7.71 -5.52
C LEU A 248 -6.89 8.51 -5.81
N PRO A 249 -5.83 7.89 -6.38
CA PRO A 249 -4.64 8.62 -6.75
C PRO A 249 -4.99 9.62 -7.85
N VAL A 250 -4.75 10.91 -7.60
CA VAL A 250 -4.82 11.95 -8.61
C VAL A 250 -3.49 11.93 -9.36
N VAL A 251 -3.54 11.64 -10.66
CA VAL A 251 -2.36 11.56 -11.52
C VAL A 251 -2.31 12.77 -12.45
N LEU A 252 -1.09 13.25 -12.72
CA LEU A 252 -0.89 14.29 -13.71
C LEU A 252 -1.03 13.72 -15.12
N THR A 253 -1.62 14.50 -16.01
CA THR A 253 -1.58 14.24 -17.45
C THR A 253 -0.16 14.42 -18.00
N LYS A 254 0.11 13.82 -19.16
CA LYS A 254 1.42 13.97 -19.85
C LYS A 254 1.75 15.45 -20.13
N ALA A 255 0.74 16.29 -20.39
CA ALA A 255 0.92 17.71 -20.63
C ALA A 255 1.33 18.47 -19.35
N GLU A 256 0.67 18.20 -18.23
CA GLU A 256 0.99 18.79 -16.93
C GLU A 256 2.37 18.35 -16.45
N ALA A 257 2.73 17.07 -16.59
CA ALA A 257 4.06 16.57 -16.25
C ALA A 257 5.16 17.28 -17.06
N ARG A 258 4.96 17.47 -18.37
CA ARG A 258 5.89 18.25 -19.21
C ARG A 258 6.01 19.70 -18.77
N SER A 259 4.89 20.33 -18.42
CA SER A 259 4.88 21.70 -17.91
C SER A 259 5.68 21.80 -16.60
N LEU A 260 5.46 20.86 -15.69
CA LEU A 260 6.18 20.77 -14.42
C LEU A 260 7.70 20.64 -14.63
N PHE A 261 8.16 19.73 -15.51
CA PHE A 261 9.60 19.59 -15.78
C PHE A 261 10.26 20.82 -16.41
N ARG A 262 9.50 21.64 -17.14
CA ARG A 262 10.02 22.88 -17.73
C ARG A 262 10.27 23.96 -16.67
N GLN A 263 9.47 23.99 -15.61
CA GLN A 263 9.58 25.01 -14.56
C GLN A 263 10.68 24.70 -13.53
N ILE A 264 11.15 23.46 -13.44
CA ILE A 264 12.24 23.10 -12.53
C ILE A 264 13.57 23.66 -13.07
N GLN A 265 14.06 24.72 -12.43
CA GLN A 265 15.31 25.38 -12.82
C GLN A 265 16.56 24.66 -12.31
N ASN A 266 16.49 24.06 -11.11
CA ASN A 266 17.64 23.35 -10.54
C ASN A 266 17.89 22.04 -11.32
N PRO A 267 19.08 21.86 -11.93
CA PRO A 267 19.38 20.70 -12.78
C PRO A 267 19.34 19.38 -12.02
N THR A 268 19.77 19.36 -10.75
CA THR A 268 19.73 18.17 -9.89
C THR A 268 18.30 17.76 -9.57
N HIS A 269 17.45 18.70 -9.13
CA HIS A 269 16.04 18.39 -8.88
C HIS A 269 15.30 17.99 -10.15
N LYS A 270 15.67 18.57 -11.29
CA LYS A 270 15.10 18.22 -12.59
C LYS A 270 15.44 16.77 -12.97
N LEU A 271 16.71 16.38 -12.82
CA LEU A 271 17.13 14.99 -13.02
C LEU A 271 16.39 14.03 -12.07
N MET A 272 16.30 14.37 -10.79
CA MET A 272 15.56 13.57 -9.82
C MET A 272 14.08 13.43 -10.20
N ALA A 273 13.43 14.52 -10.62
CA ALA A 273 12.04 14.48 -11.08
C ALA A 273 11.87 13.61 -12.34
N PHE A 274 12.82 13.65 -13.27
CA PHE A 274 12.84 12.74 -14.41
C PHE A 274 13.01 11.28 -14.02
N LEU A 275 13.90 10.97 -13.06
CA LEU A 275 14.07 9.60 -12.57
C LEU A 275 12.83 9.08 -11.83
N LEU A 276 12.21 9.92 -11.00
CA LEU A 276 10.95 9.58 -10.32
C LEU A 276 9.82 9.28 -11.31
N TYR A 277 9.68 10.10 -12.36
CA TYR A 277 8.63 9.92 -13.36
C TYR A 277 8.91 8.82 -14.37
N GLY A 278 10.14 8.76 -14.89
CA GLY A 278 10.54 7.86 -15.98
C GLY A 278 10.79 6.42 -15.52
N CYS A 279 11.37 6.26 -14.33
CA CYS A 279 11.66 4.94 -13.75
C CYS A 279 10.63 4.53 -12.69
N GLY A 280 9.66 5.39 -12.37
CA GLY A 280 8.66 5.14 -11.32
C GLY A 280 9.26 5.05 -9.92
N LEU A 281 10.47 5.60 -9.72
CA LEU A 281 11.14 5.56 -8.42
C LEU A 281 10.31 6.31 -7.38
N ARG A 282 10.39 5.84 -6.15
CA ARG A 282 9.81 6.54 -5.01
C ARG A 282 10.82 7.57 -4.53
N LEU A 283 10.35 8.62 -3.87
CA LEU A 283 11.19 9.76 -3.46
C LEU A 283 12.50 9.32 -2.77
N MET A 284 12.40 8.37 -1.84
CA MET A 284 13.56 7.90 -1.08
C MET A 284 14.49 6.98 -1.86
N GLU A 285 14.00 6.28 -2.91
CA GLU A 285 14.85 5.49 -3.81
C GLU A 285 15.70 6.43 -4.66
N CYS A 286 15.07 7.45 -5.25
CA CYS A 286 15.78 8.47 -6.01
C CYS A 286 16.82 9.22 -5.18
N VAL A 287 16.51 9.58 -3.93
CA VAL A 287 17.44 10.28 -3.03
C VAL A 287 18.61 9.39 -2.58
N ARG A 288 18.44 8.06 -2.59
CA ARG A 288 19.45 7.11 -2.07
C ARG A 288 20.23 6.38 -3.15
N LEU A 289 19.94 6.67 -4.42
CA LEU A 289 20.61 6.12 -5.58
C LEU A 289 22.14 6.25 -5.43
N ARG A 290 22.86 5.17 -5.66
CA ARG A 290 24.32 5.10 -5.65
C ARG A 290 24.82 4.96 -7.07
N ILE A 291 26.09 5.32 -7.29
CA ILE A 291 26.73 5.26 -8.61
C ILE A 291 26.64 3.85 -9.21
N LEU A 292 26.80 2.82 -8.38
CA LEU A 292 26.73 1.41 -8.81
C LEU A 292 25.31 0.91 -9.10
N ASP A 293 24.28 1.70 -8.77
CA ASP A 293 22.88 1.33 -9.04
C ASP A 293 22.46 1.73 -10.48
N VAL A 294 23.33 2.44 -11.22
CA VAL A 294 23.05 2.93 -12.57
C VAL A 294 23.93 2.22 -13.58
N ASP A 295 23.30 1.42 -14.44
CA ASP A 295 23.95 0.74 -15.55
C ASP A 295 23.62 1.43 -16.88
N PHE A 296 24.66 1.87 -17.60
CA PHE A 296 24.55 2.48 -18.93
C PHE A 296 24.87 1.49 -20.07
N GLY A 297 25.33 0.28 -19.74
CA GLY A 297 25.74 -0.76 -20.69
C GLY A 297 24.65 -1.77 -21.01
N TYR A 298 23.49 -1.70 -20.36
CA TYR A 298 22.35 -2.56 -20.64
C TYR A 298 21.71 -2.14 -21.98
N GLN A 299 22.04 -2.87 -23.06
CA GLN A 299 21.43 -2.74 -24.38
C GLN A 299 20.20 -3.64 -24.54
#